data_AF-A0A7Y3M149-F1
#
_entry.id   AF-A0A7Y3M149-F1
#
_cell.length_a   1.000
_cell.length_b   1.000
_cell.length_c   1.000
_cell.angle_alpha   90.00
_cell.angle_beta   90.00
_cell.angle_gamma   90.00
#
_symmetry.space_group_name_H-M   'P 1'
#
loop_
_entity.id
_entity.type
_entity.pdbx_description
1 polymer ?
#
loop_
_entity_poly.entity_id
_entity_poly.type
_entity_poly.pdbx_seq_one_letter_code
_entity_poly.pdbx_strand_id
1 'polypeptide(L)'
;MVSSSSVSVPRLVIAAPSSGSGKTTVATGLMAAFAARGLAVSPHKVGPDYIDPGYHALASGRVGRNLDAYLCGPELVAPLFLHGARGCDIAVVEGVMGLYDGAAGEGELASTAHVAKLLRAPVVLVVDASSQSRSVAALVHGFASWDPEVRVGGVILNKVASDRHEELLREALDSAGVPVLGVLRRVAQVDTPSRHLGLVPVAERRAAAVDAVAAMAAQVAAGCDLEALAELARGAGVLSCAAWDAAEVLASSPPPPLPVPTLGAAPPDPRFRPEGPRPQTPPEGGPPDGLVVAVAGGSAFTFSYAEHAELLTAAGAVVVPFDPLHDDQLPNGTRGLVIGGGFPEVYASELSANEPLRKAITELALSGAPVAAECAGLLYLCRELDGLPMCGVLDASARMSERLTLGYRDAVAVSDSVLAVAGTRMRGHEFHRTVVEPGSGAAPAWGVRAPQRRVEGFVQQGVHASYVHTHWASQPGVARRFVERCRTS
;
A
#
# COMPACT_ATOMS: atom_id res chain seq x y z
N MET A 1 -8.32 -32.50 1.51
CA MET A 1 -9.43 -31.78 2.18
C MET A 1 -8.81 -30.79 3.13
N VAL A 2 -8.64 -29.54 2.71
CA VAL A 2 -8.16 -28.47 3.60
C VAL A 2 -9.37 -28.03 4.41
N SER A 3 -9.31 -28.18 5.73
CA SER A 3 -10.34 -27.69 6.64
C SER A 3 -10.36 -26.16 6.52
N SER A 4 -11.38 -25.61 5.86
CA SER A 4 -11.65 -24.18 5.88
C SER A 4 -12.19 -23.83 7.27
N SER A 5 -11.31 -23.59 8.23
CA SER A 5 -11.73 -22.96 9.48
C SER A 5 -12.27 -21.58 9.12
N SER A 6 -13.59 -21.40 9.22
CA SER A 6 -14.24 -20.10 9.11
C SER A 6 -13.70 -19.17 10.20
N VAL A 7 -12.71 -18.34 9.88
CA VAL A 7 -12.15 -17.39 10.85
C VAL A 7 -13.04 -16.17 10.93
N SER A 8 -13.69 -15.98 12.08
CA SER A 8 -14.36 -14.71 12.40
C SER A 8 -13.31 -13.72 12.90
N VAL A 9 -12.79 -12.87 12.02
CA VAL A 9 -11.89 -11.76 12.38
C VAL A 9 -12.74 -10.53 12.76
N PRO A 10 -12.73 -10.06 14.02
CA PRO A 10 -13.36 -8.79 14.39
C PRO A 10 -12.79 -7.64 13.57
N ARG A 11 -13.65 -6.82 12.94
CA ARG A 11 -13.18 -5.77 12.03
C ARG A 11 -14.13 -4.59 11.94
N LEU A 12 -13.57 -3.41 11.74
CA LEU A 12 -14.31 -2.17 11.52
C LEU A 12 -13.65 -1.33 10.44
N VAL A 13 -14.48 -0.58 9.70
CA VAL A 13 -14.03 0.38 8.68
C VAL A 13 -14.24 1.79 9.21
N ILE A 14 -13.18 2.59 9.21
CA ILE A 14 -13.23 4.02 9.56
C ILE A 14 -13.43 4.83 8.29
N ALA A 15 -14.58 5.47 8.14
CA ALA A 15 -14.93 6.27 6.97
C ALA A 15 -15.27 7.71 7.37
N ALA A 16 -15.56 8.58 6.40
CA ALA A 16 -16.03 9.94 6.63
C ALA A 16 -16.86 10.43 5.46
N PRO A 17 -17.66 11.50 5.63
CA PRO A 17 -18.37 12.14 4.52
C PRO A 17 -17.44 12.71 3.45
N SER A 18 -16.23 13.14 3.84
CA SER A 18 -15.27 13.76 2.93
C SER A 18 -13.82 13.63 3.45
N SER A 19 -12.85 14.02 2.61
CA SER A 19 -11.46 14.20 3.02
C SER A 19 -11.32 15.32 4.07
N GLY A 20 -10.35 15.20 4.97
CA GLY A 20 -10.07 16.22 5.99
C GLY A 20 -10.95 16.18 7.25
N SER A 21 -11.92 15.27 7.34
CA SER A 21 -12.76 15.10 8.55
C SER A 21 -12.00 14.49 9.75
N GLY A 22 -10.76 14.04 9.55
CA GLY A 22 -9.89 13.45 10.59
C GLY A 22 -9.93 11.92 10.67
N LYS A 23 -10.30 11.23 9.58
CA LYS A 23 -10.26 9.75 9.50
C LYS A 23 -8.92 9.17 9.95
N THR A 24 -7.82 9.67 9.41
CA THR A 24 -6.47 9.18 9.70
C THR A 24 -6.10 9.32 11.18
N THR A 25 -6.48 10.44 11.79
CA THR A 25 -6.33 10.67 13.24
C THR A 25 -7.08 9.63 14.05
N VAL A 26 -8.35 9.37 13.69
CA VAL A 26 -9.19 8.41 14.39
C VAL A 26 -8.71 6.97 14.14
N ALA A 27 -8.45 6.58 12.90
CA ALA A 27 -8.04 5.23 12.55
C ALA A 27 -6.69 4.87 13.18
N THR A 28 -5.67 5.72 13.01
CA THR A 28 -4.35 5.52 13.62
C THR A 28 -4.43 5.56 15.14
N GLY A 29 -5.20 6.49 15.71
CA GLY A 29 -5.41 6.57 17.16
C GLY A 29 -6.13 5.35 17.73
N LEU A 30 -7.12 4.78 17.02
CA LEU A 30 -7.78 3.54 17.41
C LEU A 30 -6.84 2.35 17.36
N MET A 31 -6.03 2.23 16.28
CA MET A 31 -5.04 1.17 16.17
C MET A 31 -4.05 1.22 17.35
N ALA A 32 -3.51 2.41 17.64
CA ALA A 32 -2.57 2.59 18.74
C ALA A 32 -3.23 2.39 20.12
N ALA A 33 -4.47 2.85 20.32
CA ALA A 33 -5.19 2.67 21.58
C ALA A 33 -5.55 1.20 21.86
N PHE A 34 -5.95 0.44 20.83
CA PHE A 34 -6.16 -1.01 20.96
C PHE A 34 -4.85 -1.75 21.21
N ALA A 35 -3.77 -1.40 20.49
CA ALA A 35 -2.45 -1.98 20.71
C ALA A 35 -1.94 -1.70 22.14
N ALA A 36 -2.15 -0.48 22.66
CA ALA A 36 -1.81 -0.12 24.04
C ALA A 36 -2.60 -0.91 25.10
N ARG A 37 -3.75 -1.48 24.74
CA ARG A 37 -4.53 -2.41 25.57
C ARG A 37 -4.10 -3.88 25.41
N GLY A 38 -3.01 -4.13 24.67
CA GLY A 38 -2.45 -5.46 24.46
C GLY A 38 -3.12 -6.28 23.36
N LEU A 39 -4.00 -5.67 22.55
CA LEU A 39 -4.60 -6.35 21.41
C LEU A 39 -3.64 -6.38 20.22
N ALA A 40 -3.55 -7.52 19.54
CA ALA A 40 -2.91 -7.60 18.24
C ALA A 40 -3.83 -6.95 17.19
N VAL A 41 -3.46 -5.76 16.72
CA VAL A 41 -4.27 -4.99 15.75
C VAL A 41 -3.79 -5.22 14.33
N SER A 42 -4.66 -5.65 13.41
CA SER A 42 -4.34 -5.71 11.99
C SER A 42 -4.66 -4.38 11.29
N PRO A 43 -3.64 -3.62 10.83
CA PRO A 43 -3.85 -2.37 10.12
C PRO A 43 -4.12 -2.57 8.63
N HIS A 44 -5.15 -1.88 8.11
CA HIS A 44 -5.42 -1.86 6.68
C HIS A 44 -5.81 -0.46 6.20
N LYS A 45 -5.53 -0.16 4.93
CA LYS A 45 -5.88 1.08 4.25
C LYS A 45 -6.61 0.78 2.95
N VAL A 46 -7.77 1.39 2.73
CA VAL A 46 -8.44 1.35 1.43
C VAL A 46 -7.67 2.21 0.42
N GLY A 47 -7.55 1.70 -0.80
CA GLY A 47 -6.95 2.44 -1.92
C GLY A 47 -5.42 2.32 -1.99
N PRO A 48 -4.78 3.06 -2.90
CA PRO A 48 -3.38 2.87 -3.29
C PRO A 48 -2.40 3.74 -2.49
N ASP A 49 -2.77 4.15 -1.28
CA ASP A 49 -2.00 5.09 -0.44
C ASP A 49 -0.85 4.38 0.30
N TYR A 50 0.33 4.97 0.34
CA TYR A 50 1.51 4.43 1.00
C TYR A 50 1.88 5.14 2.31
N ILE A 51 1.37 6.35 2.54
CA ILE A 51 1.74 7.14 3.73
C ILE A 51 1.01 6.59 4.96
N ASP A 52 -0.30 6.41 4.85
CA ASP A 52 -1.14 5.94 5.94
C ASP A 52 -0.73 4.55 6.45
N PRO A 53 -0.46 3.52 5.61
CA PRO A 53 0.06 2.23 6.07
C PRO A 53 1.34 2.32 6.91
N GLY A 54 2.21 3.31 6.64
CA GLY A 54 3.41 3.56 7.46
C GLY A 54 3.06 3.98 8.89
N TYR A 55 2.09 4.90 9.04
CA TYR A 55 1.57 5.31 10.34
C TYR A 55 0.81 4.18 11.05
N HIS A 56 0.04 3.39 10.30
CA HIS A 56 -0.67 2.25 10.85
C HIS A 56 0.30 1.18 11.36
N ALA A 57 1.40 0.96 10.66
CA ALA A 57 2.43 0.03 11.08
C ALA A 57 3.13 0.51 12.36
N LEU A 58 3.41 1.80 12.45
CA LEU A 58 3.93 2.41 13.67
C LEU A 58 2.95 2.27 14.86
N ALA A 59 1.65 2.45 14.61
CA ALA A 59 0.61 2.37 15.63
C ALA A 59 0.32 0.95 16.13
N SER A 60 0.39 -0.05 15.25
CA SER A 60 0.00 -1.44 15.53
C SER A 60 1.18 -2.39 15.78
N GLY A 61 2.40 -2.00 15.39
CA GLY A 61 3.55 -2.89 15.36
C GLY A 61 3.48 -3.99 14.30
N ARG A 62 2.53 -3.90 13.35
CA ARG A 62 2.29 -4.90 12.30
C ARG A 62 2.34 -4.23 10.92
N VAL A 63 2.57 -5.01 9.87
CA VAL A 63 2.64 -4.47 8.50
C VAL A 63 1.30 -3.86 8.09
N GLY A 64 1.30 -2.56 7.77
CA GLY A 64 0.18 -1.86 7.15
C GLY A 64 -0.04 -2.36 5.73
N ARG A 65 -1.29 -2.72 5.38
CA ARG A 65 -1.62 -3.29 4.06
C ARG A 65 -2.71 -2.51 3.34
N ASN A 66 -2.55 -2.41 2.03
CA ASN A 66 -3.54 -1.82 1.15
C ASN A 66 -4.64 -2.82 0.78
N LEU A 67 -5.88 -2.35 0.74
CA LEU A 67 -7.03 -3.07 0.23
C LEU A 67 -7.65 -2.25 -0.89
N ASP A 68 -7.28 -2.61 -2.12
CA ASP A 68 -7.67 -1.86 -3.31
C ASP A 68 -8.34 -2.78 -4.34
N ALA A 69 -9.66 -2.65 -4.44
CA ALA A 69 -10.46 -3.44 -5.38
C ALA A 69 -10.23 -3.05 -6.84
N TYR A 70 -9.67 -1.86 -7.12
CA TYR A 70 -9.28 -1.50 -8.48
C TYR A 70 -8.00 -2.24 -8.85
N LEU A 71 -6.93 -2.09 -8.04
CA LEU A 71 -5.61 -2.66 -8.33
C LEU A 71 -5.61 -4.19 -8.32
N CYS A 72 -6.21 -4.79 -7.29
CA CYS A 72 -6.16 -6.24 -7.08
C CYS A 72 -7.38 -6.97 -7.64
N GLY A 73 -8.46 -6.27 -7.93
CA GLY A 73 -9.77 -6.86 -8.19
C GLY A 73 -10.58 -7.05 -6.89
N PRO A 74 -11.92 -6.91 -6.94
CA PRO A 74 -12.80 -7.10 -5.78
C PRO A 74 -12.64 -8.46 -5.09
N GLU A 75 -12.35 -9.50 -5.87
CA GLU A 75 -12.21 -10.89 -5.43
C GLU A 75 -11.02 -11.12 -4.51
N LEU A 76 -9.97 -10.28 -4.59
CA LEU A 76 -8.77 -10.41 -3.76
C LEU A 76 -8.85 -9.61 -2.46
N VAL A 77 -9.83 -8.70 -2.30
CA VAL A 77 -9.94 -7.85 -1.11
C VAL A 77 -10.09 -8.66 0.17
N ALA A 78 -11.05 -9.59 0.21
CA ALA A 78 -11.28 -10.43 1.40
C ALA A 78 -10.14 -11.44 1.66
N PRO A 79 -9.59 -12.14 0.65
CA PRO A 79 -8.40 -12.98 0.83
C PRO A 79 -7.17 -12.23 1.36
N LEU A 80 -6.84 -11.05 0.80
CA LEU A 80 -5.70 -10.23 1.24
C LEU A 80 -5.93 -9.66 2.65
N PHE A 81 -7.16 -9.26 2.96
CA PHE A 81 -7.54 -8.88 4.32
C PHE A 81 -7.29 -10.03 5.31
N LEU A 82 -7.78 -11.23 5.02
CA LEU A 82 -7.60 -12.40 5.89
C LEU A 82 -6.13 -12.79 6.05
N HIS A 83 -5.31 -12.60 5.01
CA HIS A 83 -3.86 -12.81 5.07
C HIS A 83 -3.18 -11.84 6.05
N GLY A 84 -3.46 -10.53 5.93
CA GLY A 84 -2.91 -9.53 6.85
C GLY A 84 -3.40 -9.69 8.30
N ALA A 85 -4.66 -10.11 8.45
CA ALA A 85 -5.33 -10.28 9.73
C ALA A 85 -5.02 -11.62 10.44
N ARG A 86 -4.10 -12.46 9.92
CA ARG A 86 -3.71 -13.70 10.57
C ARG A 86 -3.17 -13.42 11.99
N GLY A 87 -3.79 -14.03 12.99
CA GLY A 87 -3.38 -13.92 14.40
C GLY A 87 -3.60 -12.53 15.02
N CYS A 88 -4.54 -11.73 14.51
CA CYS A 88 -4.95 -10.48 15.16
C CYS A 88 -6.21 -10.70 16.02
N ASP A 89 -6.39 -9.85 17.03
CA ASP A 89 -7.62 -9.78 17.84
C ASP A 89 -8.67 -8.86 17.20
N ILE A 90 -8.23 -7.82 16.49
CA ILE A 90 -9.09 -6.86 15.81
C ILE A 90 -8.39 -6.28 14.58
N ALA A 91 -9.13 -6.07 13.49
CA ALA A 91 -8.66 -5.37 12.32
C ALA A 91 -9.33 -3.98 12.18
N VAL A 92 -8.52 -2.96 11.90
CA VAL A 92 -9.00 -1.61 11.64
C VAL A 92 -8.67 -1.27 10.20
N VAL A 93 -9.69 -0.90 9.42
CA VAL A 93 -9.55 -0.55 8.00
C VAL A 93 -9.82 0.96 7.85
N GLU A 94 -8.80 1.74 7.54
CA GLU A 94 -8.98 3.15 7.22
C GLU A 94 -9.50 3.33 5.78
N GLY A 95 -10.58 4.09 5.61
CA GLY A 95 -11.13 4.43 4.31
C GLY A 95 -10.28 5.41 3.49
N VAL A 96 -10.63 5.60 2.23
CA VAL A 96 -10.08 6.62 1.33
C VAL A 96 -11.17 7.63 1.00
N MET A 97 -10.80 8.91 0.80
CA MET A 97 -11.73 9.99 0.41
C MET A 97 -13.02 10.00 1.27
N GLY A 98 -14.19 10.32 0.71
CA GLY A 98 -15.49 10.09 1.34
C GLY A 98 -15.92 8.62 1.25
N LEU A 99 -16.87 8.21 2.10
CA LEU A 99 -17.35 6.82 2.19
C LEU A 99 -17.72 6.22 0.83
N TYR A 100 -18.42 7.00 -0.01
CA TYR A 100 -18.94 6.56 -1.32
C TYR A 100 -18.06 6.99 -2.50
N ASP A 101 -16.91 7.62 -2.25
CA ASP A 101 -16.04 8.11 -3.33
C ASP A 101 -15.13 6.98 -3.83
N GLY A 102 -15.44 6.44 -5.02
CA GLY A 102 -14.70 5.38 -5.68
C GLY A 102 -13.70 5.86 -6.73
N ALA A 103 -13.18 4.91 -7.51
CA ALA A 103 -12.36 5.17 -8.68
C ALA A 103 -13.14 6.04 -9.69
N ALA A 104 -12.51 7.13 -10.14
CA ALA A 104 -13.16 8.12 -10.99
C ALA A 104 -13.73 7.48 -12.27
N GLY A 105 -15.03 7.67 -12.50
CA GLY A 105 -15.74 7.13 -13.66
C GLY A 105 -16.17 5.66 -13.56
N GLU A 106 -15.89 4.99 -12.43
CA GLU A 106 -16.16 3.55 -12.23
C GLU A 106 -17.26 3.30 -11.18
N GLY A 107 -18.09 4.31 -10.89
CA GLY A 107 -19.17 4.22 -9.90
C GLY A 107 -18.63 3.97 -8.49
N GLU A 108 -19.09 2.90 -7.84
CA GLU A 108 -18.69 2.55 -6.47
C GLU A 108 -17.35 1.80 -6.37
N LEU A 109 -16.77 1.36 -7.50
CA LEU A 109 -15.57 0.52 -7.51
C LEU A 109 -14.45 1.17 -6.70
N ALA A 110 -13.82 0.39 -5.84
CA ALA A 110 -12.74 0.81 -4.93
C ALA A 110 -13.08 1.96 -3.95
N SER A 111 -14.37 2.29 -3.77
CA SER A 111 -14.80 3.16 -2.67
C SER A 111 -14.64 2.48 -1.31
N THR A 112 -14.61 3.28 -0.24
CA THR A 112 -14.61 2.77 1.14
C THR A 112 -15.85 1.92 1.43
N ALA A 113 -17.02 2.32 0.91
CA ALA A 113 -18.27 1.58 1.00
C ALA A 113 -18.18 0.21 0.32
N HIS A 114 -17.64 0.16 -0.89
CA HIS A 114 -17.44 -1.10 -1.62
C HIS A 114 -16.54 -2.06 -0.85
N VAL A 115 -15.41 -1.59 -0.30
CA VAL A 115 -14.54 -2.44 0.54
C VAL A 115 -15.24 -2.89 1.82
N ALA A 116 -16.01 -2.01 2.47
CA ALA A 116 -16.80 -2.38 3.65
C ALA A 116 -17.79 -3.51 3.35
N LYS A 117 -18.48 -3.47 2.19
CA LYS A 117 -19.39 -4.53 1.72
C LYS A 117 -18.66 -5.85 1.49
N LEU A 118 -17.52 -5.82 0.77
CA LEU A 118 -16.70 -7.01 0.51
C LEU A 118 -16.20 -7.67 1.80
N LEU A 119 -15.89 -6.88 2.83
CA LEU A 119 -15.45 -7.36 4.13
C LEU A 119 -16.59 -7.62 5.11
N ARG A 120 -17.85 -7.33 4.74
CA ARG A 120 -19.01 -7.34 5.66
C ARG A 120 -18.74 -6.57 6.95
N ALA A 121 -17.92 -5.53 6.86
CA ALA A 121 -17.41 -4.80 8.01
C ALA A 121 -18.36 -3.64 8.35
N PRO A 122 -18.73 -3.47 9.63
CA PRO A 122 -19.43 -2.26 10.05
C PRO A 122 -18.55 -1.03 9.83
N VAL A 123 -19.20 0.06 9.43
CA VAL A 123 -18.58 1.36 9.22
C VAL A 123 -18.79 2.25 10.45
N VAL A 124 -17.71 2.87 10.92
CA VAL A 124 -17.76 3.98 11.88
C VAL A 124 -17.48 5.26 11.11
N LEU A 125 -18.45 6.17 11.08
CA LEU A 125 -18.37 7.41 10.32
C LEU A 125 -17.77 8.53 11.16
N VAL A 126 -16.61 9.06 10.76
CA VAL A 126 -15.95 10.21 11.38
C VAL A 126 -16.50 11.48 10.77
N VAL A 127 -17.13 12.33 11.59
CA VAL A 127 -17.80 13.55 11.14
C VAL A 127 -17.11 14.77 11.75
N ASP A 128 -16.72 15.73 10.91
CA ASP A 128 -16.24 17.03 11.37
C ASP A 128 -17.41 17.87 11.88
N ALA A 129 -17.46 18.08 13.19
CA ALA A 129 -18.51 18.82 13.86
C ALA A 129 -18.18 20.29 14.10
N SER A 130 -17.03 20.80 13.65
CA SER A 130 -16.50 22.13 14.04
C SER A 130 -17.45 23.31 13.84
N SER A 131 -18.36 23.24 12.85
CA SER A 131 -19.32 24.28 12.51
C SER A 131 -20.76 23.77 12.37
N GLN A 132 -21.07 22.62 12.98
CA GLN A 132 -22.37 21.96 12.86
C GLN A 132 -23.08 21.89 14.21
N SER A 133 -24.41 21.79 14.20
CA SER A 133 -25.19 21.41 15.38
C SER A 133 -26.22 20.38 14.93
N ARG A 134 -27.49 20.76 14.74
CA ARG A 134 -28.55 19.85 14.32
C ARG A 134 -28.33 19.26 12.92
N SER A 135 -27.66 19.98 12.02
CA SER A 135 -27.39 19.52 10.64
C SER A 135 -26.55 18.25 10.56
N VAL A 136 -25.80 17.93 11.62
CA VAL A 136 -25.03 16.67 11.69
C VAL A 136 -25.93 15.45 11.55
N ALA A 137 -27.17 15.52 12.08
CA ALA A 137 -28.14 14.44 12.02
C ALA A 137 -28.61 14.19 10.59
N ALA A 138 -28.89 15.25 9.82
CA ALA A 138 -29.28 15.12 8.42
C ALA A 138 -28.15 14.54 7.56
N LEU A 139 -26.91 14.96 7.81
CA LEU A 139 -25.72 14.43 7.15
C LEU A 139 -25.55 12.93 7.46
N VAL A 140 -25.53 12.57 8.74
CA VAL A 140 -25.34 11.17 9.18
C VAL A 140 -26.48 10.28 8.70
N HIS A 141 -27.74 10.73 8.83
CA HIS A 141 -28.91 10.01 8.33
C HIS A 141 -28.77 9.75 6.82
N GLY A 142 -28.44 10.79 6.03
CA GLY A 142 -28.25 10.64 4.60
C GLY A 142 -27.19 9.60 4.25
N PHE A 143 -26.02 9.62 4.90
CA PHE A 143 -24.98 8.62 4.67
C PHE A 143 -25.37 7.22 5.12
N ALA A 144 -26.08 7.09 6.25
CA ALA A 144 -26.51 5.81 6.80
C ALA A 144 -27.67 5.16 6.03
N SER A 145 -28.53 5.96 5.40
CA SER A 145 -29.70 5.47 4.66
C SER A 145 -29.47 5.38 3.14
N TRP A 146 -28.33 5.86 2.63
CA TRP A 146 -28.07 5.96 1.19
C TRP A 146 -27.92 4.60 0.51
N ASP A 147 -27.02 3.74 1.02
CA ASP A 147 -26.82 2.37 0.56
C ASP A 147 -27.17 1.40 1.70
N PRO A 148 -28.30 0.65 1.60
CA PRO A 148 -28.76 -0.25 2.66
C PRO A 148 -27.83 -1.45 2.90
N GLU A 149 -26.90 -1.75 1.98
CA GLU A 149 -25.90 -2.80 2.18
C GLU A 149 -24.71 -2.31 3.03
N VAL A 150 -24.53 -1.00 3.18
CA VAL A 150 -23.48 -0.41 4.01
C VAL A 150 -23.96 -0.26 5.44
N ARG A 151 -23.44 -1.12 6.33
CA ARG A 151 -23.78 -1.11 7.75
C ARG A 151 -23.03 0.00 8.51
N VAL A 152 -23.59 1.20 8.53
CA VAL A 152 -23.11 2.29 9.42
C VAL A 152 -23.48 1.95 10.87
N GLY A 153 -22.50 1.52 11.65
CA GLY A 153 -22.68 1.04 13.02
C GLY A 153 -22.59 2.12 14.10
N GLY A 154 -22.13 3.32 13.75
CA GLY A 154 -22.04 4.45 14.66
C GLY A 154 -21.18 5.58 14.11
N VAL A 155 -21.07 6.66 14.88
CA VAL A 155 -20.30 7.85 14.49
C VAL A 155 -19.29 8.27 15.55
N ILE A 156 -18.17 8.84 15.10
CA ILE A 156 -17.22 9.57 15.94
C ILE A 156 -17.27 11.04 15.53
N LEU A 157 -17.61 11.91 16.47
CA LEU A 157 -17.67 13.35 16.26
C LEU A 157 -16.29 13.95 16.48
N ASN A 158 -15.73 14.58 15.47
CA ASN A 158 -14.41 15.18 15.54
C ASN A 158 -14.49 16.72 15.60
N LYS A 159 -13.48 17.34 16.22
CA LYS A 159 -13.34 18.79 16.40
C LYS A 159 -14.51 19.43 17.16
N VAL A 160 -15.07 18.73 18.15
CA VAL A 160 -16.14 19.27 18.99
C VAL A 160 -15.59 20.37 19.91
N ALA A 161 -16.32 21.49 20.00
CA ALA A 161 -15.82 22.71 20.62
C ALA A 161 -15.93 22.74 22.16
N SER A 162 -16.97 22.14 22.73
CA SER A 162 -17.28 22.19 24.17
C SER A 162 -18.28 21.10 24.58
N ASP A 163 -18.48 20.90 25.88
CA ASP A 163 -19.45 19.94 26.43
C ASP A 163 -20.89 20.27 25.97
N ARG A 164 -21.29 21.54 26.04
CA ARG A 164 -22.60 22.00 25.53
C ARG A 164 -22.78 21.70 24.04
N HIS A 165 -21.71 21.84 23.25
CA HIS A 165 -21.75 21.51 21.83
C HIS A 165 -21.95 20.00 21.63
N GLU A 166 -21.27 19.16 22.41
CA GLU A 166 -21.48 17.72 22.40
C GLU A 166 -22.91 17.32 22.73
N GLU A 167 -23.52 17.89 23.76
CA GLU A 167 -24.91 17.63 24.13
C GLU A 167 -25.87 17.87 22.95
N LEU A 168 -25.72 19.01 22.26
CA LEU A 168 -26.52 19.34 21.07
C LEU A 168 -26.31 18.37 19.91
N LEU A 169 -25.07 17.90 19.70
CA LEU A 169 -24.77 16.94 18.64
C LEU A 169 -25.36 15.56 18.95
N ARG A 170 -25.27 15.10 20.20
CA ARG A 170 -25.85 13.83 20.65
C ARG A 170 -27.37 13.84 20.53
N GLU A 171 -28.04 14.89 21.03
CA GLU A 171 -29.51 15.05 20.89
C GLU A 171 -29.94 14.99 19.42
N ALA A 172 -29.18 15.64 18.52
CA ALA A 172 -29.47 15.60 17.10
C ALA A 172 -29.33 14.17 16.53
N LEU A 173 -28.29 13.42 16.92
CA LEU A 173 -28.00 12.08 16.37
C LEU A 173 -28.90 10.99 16.93
N ASP A 174 -29.39 11.15 18.17
CA ASP A 174 -30.42 10.27 18.73
C ASP A 174 -31.67 10.27 17.83
N SER A 175 -32.04 11.43 17.25
CA SER A 175 -33.15 11.52 16.30
C SER A 175 -32.89 10.84 14.94
N ALA A 176 -31.61 10.64 14.58
CA ALA A 176 -31.20 9.94 13.37
C ALA A 176 -31.04 8.42 13.59
N GLY A 177 -31.10 7.94 14.84
CA GLY A 177 -30.99 6.52 15.18
C GLY A 177 -29.59 5.92 15.00
N VAL A 178 -28.55 6.75 14.94
CA VAL A 178 -27.15 6.30 14.78
C VAL A 178 -26.36 6.61 16.06
N PRO A 179 -25.77 5.61 16.74
CA PRO A 179 -25.11 5.82 18.02
C PRO A 179 -23.81 6.62 17.88
N VAL A 180 -23.55 7.50 18.85
CA VAL A 180 -22.28 8.22 18.98
C VAL A 180 -21.30 7.38 19.79
N LEU A 181 -20.30 6.81 19.11
CA LEU A 181 -19.27 5.93 19.67
C LEU A 181 -18.04 6.69 20.17
N GLY A 182 -17.95 7.99 19.91
CA GLY A 182 -16.87 8.82 20.42
C GLY A 182 -17.00 10.29 20.06
N VAL A 183 -16.34 11.13 20.86
CA VAL A 183 -16.30 12.58 20.70
C VAL A 183 -14.89 13.07 20.96
N LEU A 184 -14.27 13.65 19.92
CA LEU A 184 -12.93 14.22 19.98
C LEU A 184 -13.00 15.74 20.03
N ARG A 185 -12.41 16.33 21.08
CA ARG A 185 -12.31 17.78 21.25
C ARG A 185 -11.41 18.41 20.18
N ARG A 186 -11.71 19.65 19.82
CA ARG A 186 -10.82 20.45 18.96
C ARG A 186 -9.53 20.78 19.71
N VAL A 187 -8.41 20.26 19.23
CA VAL A 187 -7.07 20.63 19.70
C VAL A 187 -6.52 21.76 18.82
N ALA A 188 -5.80 22.72 19.40
CA ALA A 188 -5.08 23.72 18.61
C ALA A 188 -4.01 23.00 17.77
N GLN A 189 -4.02 23.18 16.44
CA GLN A 189 -2.94 22.65 15.61
C GLN A 189 -1.64 23.36 15.96
N VAL A 190 -0.65 22.60 16.42
CA VAL A 190 0.74 23.07 16.48
C VAL A 190 1.25 23.12 15.05
N ASP A 191 1.69 24.31 14.59
CA ASP A 191 2.25 24.51 13.26
C ASP A 191 3.35 23.49 13.00
N THR A 192 3.09 22.56 12.09
CA THR A 192 4.05 21.53 11.67
C THR A 192 4.55 21.91 10.27
N PRO A 193 5.88 21.89 10.00
CA PRO A 193 6.43 22.33 8.72
C PRO A 193 5.89 21.51 7.54
N SER A 194 5.70 22.21 6.41
CA SER A 194 5.23 21.79 5.08
C SER A 194 4.92 20.29 4.91
N ARG A 195 3.64 20.01 4.71
CA ARG A 195 3.09 18.70 4.35
C ARG A 195 3.51 18.37 2.92
N HIS A 196 4.24 17.29 2.71
CA HIS A 196 4.30 16.68 1.38
C HIS A 196 2.95 15.99 1.18
N LEU A 197 2.07 16.61 0.39
CA LEU A 197 0.81 16.02 -0.08
C LEU A 197 -0.22 15.61 1.00
N GLY A 198 -0.02 15.92 2.28
CA GLY A 198 -1.06 15.84 3.32
C GLY A 198 -0.57 15.37 4.69
N LEU A 199 0.47 14.53 4.72
CA LEU A 199 1.16 14.03 5.91
C LEU A 199 2.65 13.85 5.58
N VAL A 200 3.50 13.82 6.59
CA VAL A 200 4.93 13.55 6.39
C VAL A 200 5.18 12.07 6.58
N PRO A 201 5.82 11.36 5.66
CA PRO A 201 6.06 9.94 5.82
C PRO A 201 6.78 9.63 7.14
N VAL A 202 6.38 8.54 7.80
CA VAL A 202 6.97 8.12 9.08
C VAL A 202 8.50 8.01 9.00
N ALA A 203 8.99 7.56 7.84
CA ALA A 203 10.42 7.39 7.60
C ALA A 203 11.19 8.73 7.63
N GLU A 204 10.56 9.86 7.30
CA GLU A 204 11.25 11.17 7.30
C GLU A 204 11.40 11.75 8.71
N ARG A 205 10.45 11.46 9.63
CA ARG A 205 10.42 12.05 10.99
C ARG A 205 9.99 11.04 12.06
N ARG A 206 10.77 9.97 12.25
CA ARG A 206 10.41 8.85 13.15
C ARG A 206 10.03 9.28 14.57
N ALA A 207 10.80 10.16 15.22
CA ALA A 207 10.51 10.61 16.58
C ALA A 207 9.19 11.40 16.65
N ALA A 208 9.01 12.39 15.78
CA ALA A 208 7.77 13.17 15.72
C ALA A 208 6.55 12.33 15.31
N ALA A 209 6.74 11.32 14.45
CA ALA A 209 5.69 10.38 14.08
C ALA A 209 5.27 9.51 15.27
N VAL A 210 6.22 9.04 16.09
CA VAL A 210 5.94 8.31 17.34
C VAL A 210 5.13 9.18 18.31
N ASP A 211 5.57 10.42 18.54
CA ASP A 211 4.88 11.36 19.42
C ASP A 211 3.46 11.67 18.90
N ALA A 212 3.31 11.85 17.58
CA ALA A 212 2.02 12.07 16.95
C ALA A 212 1.09 10.88 17.13
N VAL A 213 1.57 9.64 16.92
CA VAL A 213 0.79 8.42 17.13
C VAL A 213 0.36 8.29 18.59
N ALA A 214 1.27 8.54 19.54
CA ALA A 214 0.95 8.53 20.96
C ALA A 214 -0.12 9.58 21.32
N ALA A 215 -0.03 10.80 20.77
CA ALA A 215 -1.03 11.84 20.98
C ALA A 215 -2.41 11.45 20.39
N MET A 216 -2.44 10.86 19.18
CA MET A 216 -3.67 10.34 18.58
C MET A 216 -4.29 9.22 19.41
N ALA A 217 -3.46 8.31 19.94
CA ALA A 217 -3.90 7.24 20.83
C ALA A 217 -4.54 7.78 22.10
N ALA A 218 -3.89 8.76 22.76
CA ALA A 218 -4.40 9.38 23.98
C ALA A 218 -5.73 10.11 23.73
N GLN A 219 -5.82 10.85 22.62
CA GLN A 219 -7.04 11.56 22.25
C GLN A 219 -8.21 10.59 21.99
N VAL A 220 -7.96 9.50 21.27
CA VAL A 220 -8.96 8.47 20.98
C VAL A 220 -9.34 7.68 22.24
N ALA A 221 -8.37 7.31 23.09
CA ALA A 221 -8.64 6.58 24.32
C ALA A 221 -9.46 7.39 25.32
N ALA A 222 -9.30 8.72 25.35
CA ALA A 222 -10.09 9.60 26.20
C ALA A 222 -11.48 9.93 25.62
N GLY A 223 -11.61 9.99 24.29
CA GLY A 223 -12.81 10.48 23.61
C GLY A 223 -13.72 9.40 23.04
N CYS A 224 -13.26 8.17 22.85
CA CYS A 224 -14.02 7.09 22.21
C CYS A 224 -14.34 5.93 23.17
N ASP A 225 -15.51 5.32 22.98
CA ASP A 225 -15.87 4.07 23.64
C ASP A 225 -15.22 2.89 22.90
N LEU A 226 -14.02 2.53 23.36
CA LEU A 226 -13.23 1.45 22.76
C LEU A 226 -13.87 0.07 22.93
N GLU A 227 -14.65 -0.15 24.00
CA GLU A 227 -15.35 -1.42 24.19
C GLU A 227 -16.51 -1.57 23.21
N ALA A 228 -17.34 -0.52 23.06
CA ALA A 228 -18.42 -0.51 22.08
C ALA A 228 -17.89 -0.65 20.63
N LEU A 229 -16.74 -0.04 20.32
CA LEU A 229 -16.08 -0.21 19.03
C LEU A 229 -15.57 -1.64 18.81
N ALA A 230 -15.00 -2.28 19.84
CA ALA A 230 -14.56 -3.68 19.78
C ALA A 230 -15.76 -4.64 19.66
N GLU A 231 -16.87 -4.37 20.34
CA GLU A 231 -18.14 -5.10 20.21
C GLU A 231 -18.71 -4.99 18.80
N LEU A 232 -18.73 -3.76 18.25
CA LEU A 232 -19.18 -3.53 16.89
C LEU A 232 -18.34 -4.34 15.89
N ALA A 233 -17.02 -4.33 16.04
CA ALA A 233 -16.10 -5.12 15.23
C ALA A 233 -16.35 -6.62 15.32
N ARG A 234 -16.62 -7.16 16.52
CA ARG A 234 -16.98 -8.58 16.72
C ARG A 234 -18.26 -8.95 15.99
N GLY A 235 -19.17 -8.01 15.78
CA GLY A 235 -20.39 -8.20 15.01
C GLY A 235 -20.21 -8.31 13.48
N ALA A 236 -19.01 -8.24 12.92
CA ALA A 236 -18.78 -8.32 11.46
C ALA A 236 -19.03 -9.71 10.84
N GLY A 237 -19.13 -10.75 11.66
CA GLY A 237 -19.38 -12.13 11.23
C GLY A 237 -18.24 -12.79 10.47
N VAL A 238 -18.54 -13.87 9.76
CA VAL A 238 -17.55 -14.71 9.05
C VAL A 238 -17.38 -14.26 7.59
N LEU A 239 -16.14 -14.28 7.09
CA LEU A 239 -15.81 -14.25 5.66
C LEU A 239 -15.65 -15.68 5.15
N SER A 240 -16.39 -16.03 4.08
CA SER A 240 -16.43 -17.37 3.51
C SER A 240 -15.43 -17.56 2.36
N CYS A 241 -14.19 -17.12 2.54
CA CYS A 241 -13.11 -17.29 1.56
C CYS A 241 -11.82 -17.73 2.27
N ALA A 242 -10.90 -18.33 1.51
CA ALA A 242 -9.57 -18.63 2.01
C ALA A 242 -8.75 -17.33 2.13
N ALA A 243 -7.83 -17.30 3.10
CA ALA A 243 -6.82 -16.25 3.14
C ALA A 243 -5.90 -16.38 1.91
N TRP A 244 -5.48 -15.25 1.36
CA TRP A 244 -4.47 -15.24 0.30
C TRP A 244 -3.18 -15.88 0.81
N ASP A 245 -2.50 -16.61 -0.06
CA ASP A 245 -1.20 -17.22 0.22
C ASP A 245 -0.31 -17.12 -1.02
N ALA A 246 0.85 -16.50 -0.87
CA ALA A 246 1.78 -16.23 -1.96
C ALA A 246 2.20 -17.51 -2.70
N ALA A 247 2.44 -18.61 -1.99
CA ALA A 247 2.91 -19.85 -2.59
C ALA A 247 1.78 -20.55 -3.37
N GLU A 248 0.56 -20.54 -2.84
CA GLU A 248 -0.61 -21.10 -3.53
C GLU A 248 -0.96 -20.33 -4.80
N VAL A 249 -1.00 -18.99 -4.74
CA VAL A 249 -1.35 -18.18 -5.92
C VAL A 249 -0.28 -18.27 -7.01
N LEU A 250 0.99 -18.37 -6.63
CA LEU A 250 2.05 -18.65 -7.58
C LEU A 250 1.85 -20.03 -8.20
N ALA A 251 1.66 -21.08 -7.41
CA ALA A 251 1.46 -22.44 -7.95
C ALA A 251 0.27 -22.54 -8.93
N SER A 252 -0.80 -21.77 -8.69
CA SER A 252 -1.99 -21.73 -9.54
C SER A 252 -1.89 -20.81 -10.77
N SER A 253 -0.92 -19.88 -10.81
CA SER A 253 -0.70 -19.00 -11.95
C SER A 253 0.27 -19.68 -12.94
N PRO A 254 -0.14 -20.18 -14.12
CA PRO A 254 0.79 -20.81 -15.05
C PRO A 254 1.88 -19.80 -15.51
N PRO A 255 3.13 -20.24 -15.72
CA PRO A 255 4.20 -19.35 -16.16
C PRO A 255 3.85 -18.77 -17.55
N PRO A 256 4.05 -17.46 -17.78
CA PRO A 256 4.07 -16.95 -19.15
C PRO A 256 5.21 -17.65 -19.90
N PRO A 257 5.05 -17.99 -21.20
CA PRO A 257 6.13 -18.62 -21.95
C PRO A 257 7.38 -17.73 -21.90
N LEU A 258 8.49 -18.32 -21.44
CA LEU A 258 9.81 -17.70 -21.56
C LEU A 258 10.18 -17.66 -23.06
N PRO A 259 10.83 -16.60 -23.56
CA PRO A 259 11.51 -16.69 -24.85
C PRO A 259 12.59 -17.76 -24.70
N VAL A 260 12.46 -18.85 -25.46
CA VAL A 260 13.37 -20.00 -25.42
C VAL A 260 14.72 -19.59 -26.04
N PRO A 261 15.86 -19.69 -25.33
CA PRO A 261 17.16 -19.81 -25.98
C PRO A 261 17.25 -21.24 -26.55
N THR A 262 17.53 -21.37 -27.84
CA THR A 262 17.69 -22.66 -28.50
C THR A 262 18.89 -23.42 -27.90
N LEU A 263 18.65 -24.50 -27.16
CA LEU A 263 19.23 -25.85 -27.32
C LEU A 263 18.98 -26.73 -26.09
N GLY A 264 18.75 -28.02 -26.34
CA GLY A 264 18.02 -28.93 -25.47
C GLY A 264 18.82 -29.63 -24.36
N ALA A 265 18.06 -30.02 -23.33
CA ALA A 265 18.27 -31.20 -22.48
C ALA A 265 16.99 -31.42 -21.63
N ALA A 266 16.66 -32.67 -21.34
CA ALA A 266 15.42 -33.10 -20.67
C ALA A 266 15.40 -32.79 -19.15
N PRO A 267 14.21 -32.65 -18.51
CA PRO A 267 14.10 -32.34 -17.09
C PRO A 267 14.10 -33.60 -16.20
N PRO A 268 14.54 -33.53 -14.92
CA PRO A 268 14.32 -34.59 -13.95
C PRO A 268 13.10 -34.35 -13.03
N ASP A 269 12.55 -35.48 -12.57
CA ASP A 269 11.32 -35.72 -11.79
C ASP A 269 11.40 -35.32 -10.30
N PRO A 270 10.35 -34.72 -9.68
CA PRO A 270 10.37 -34.32 -8.28
C PRO A 270 9.73 -35.37 -7.35
N ARG A 271 10.43 -35.73 -6.26
CA ARG A 271 9.81 -36.51 -5.17
C ARG A 271 10.03 -35.86 -3.79
N PHE A 272 8.87 -35.43 -3.25
CA PHE A 272 8.43 -35.41 -1.85
C PHE A 272 8.89 -34.32 -0.83
N ARG A 273 7.86 -33.73 -0.21
CA ARG A 273 7.68 -32.83 0.98
C ARG A 273 7.79 -33.65 2.31
N PRO A 274 7.85 -33.11 3.57
CA PRO A 274 6.93 -32.10 4.15
C PRO A 274 7.43 -31.17 5.29
N GLU A 275 6.46 -30.43 5.83
CA GLU A 275 6.40 -29.19 6.62
C GLU A 275 6.76 -29.24 8.12
N GLY A 276 6.97 -28.04 8.70
CA GLY A 276 6.81 -27.71 10.12
C GLY A 276 6.58 -26.18 10.29
N PRO A 277 5.88 -25.72 11.34
CA PRO A 277 5.45 -24.33 11.47
C PRO A 277 6.62 -23.41 11.86
N ARG A 278 6.69 -22.19 11.28
CA ARG A 278 7.74 -21.20 11.60
C ARG A 278 7.15 -19.88 12.13
N PRO A 279 7.80 -19.24 13.11
CA PRO A 279 7.35 -17.97 13.69
C PRO A 279 7.63 -16.78 12.76
N GLN A 280 6.86 -15.70 12.93
CA GLN A 280 7.00 -14.43 12.22
C GLN A 280 7.98 -13.51 12.96
N THR A 281 9.26 -13.56 12.59
CA THR A 281 10.27 -12.51 12.82
C THR A 281 11.28 -12.54 11.66
N PRO A 282 11.91 -11.42 11.28
CA PRO A 282 12.95 -11.42 10.24
C PRO A 282 14.17 -12.21 10.74
N PRO A 283 14.76 -13.12 9.94
CA PRO A 283 15.97 -13.82 10.36
C PRO A 283 17.18 -12.89 10.26
N GLU A 284 17.81 -12.58 11.39
CA GLU A 284 19.21 -12.17 11.43
C GLU A 284 20.08 -13.43 11.27
N GLY A 285 20.96 -13.44 10.26
CA GLY A 285 21.90 -14.53 9.96
C GLY A 285 21.58 -15.26 8.65
N GLY A 286 22.22 -14.84 7.56
CA GLY A 286 21.95 -15.34 6.21
C GLY A 286 22.43 -16.78 5.93
N PRO A 287 21.76 -17.52 5.04
CA PRO A 287 22.25 -18.79 4.51
C PRO A 287 23.09 -18.61 3.22
N PRO A 288 24.03 -19.53 2.91
CA PRO A 288 24.76 -19.55 1.65
C PRO A 288 23.88 -20.09 0.50
N ASP A 289 24.14 -19.63 -0.74
CA ASP A 289 23.55 -20.08 -2.04
C ASP A 289 22.11 -19.67 -2.42
N GLY A 290 21.47 -18.74 -1.70
CA GLY A 290 20.17 -18.20 -2.11
C GLY A 290 20.27 -17.15 -3.24
N LEU A 291 19.32 -17.15 -4.20
CA LEU A 291 19.21 -16.08 -5.20
C LEU A 291 18.74 -14.78 -4.52
N VAL A 292 19.63 -13.80 -4.38
CA VAL A 292 19.32 -12.53 -3.69
C VAL A 292 18.62 -11.54 -4.62
N VAL A 293 17.48 -11.01 -4.18
CA VAL A 293 16.82 -9.86 -4.78
C VAL A 293 16.87 -8.70 -3.80
N ALA A 294 17.58 -7.63 -4.16
CA ALA A 294 17.66 -6.42 -3.38
C ALA A 294 16.38 -5.59 -3.58
N VAL A 295 15.80 -5.09 -2.49
CA VAL A 295 14.62 -4.21 -2.53
C VAL A 295 14.95 -2.89 -1.86
N ALA A 296 14.85 -1.80 -2.60
CA ALA A 296 15.09 -0.47 -2.04
C ALA A 296 13.99 -0.14 -1.02
N GLY A 297 14.41 0.33 0.14
CA GLY A 297 13.56 0.82 1.21
C GLY A 297 14.08 2.15 1.75
N GLY A 298 13.82 2.41 3.04
CA GLY A 298 14.24 3.65 3.68
C GLY A 298 13.36 4.84 3.31
N SER A 299 13.78 6.04 3.71
CA SER A 299 12.95 7.25 3.62
C SER A 299 12.71 7.72 2.18
N ALA A 300 13.67 7.47 1.29
CA ALA A 300 13.54 7.82 -0.12
C ALA A 300 12.59 6.88 -0.89
N PHE A 301 12.48 5.62 -0.49
CA PHE A 301 11.72 4.59 -1.22
C PHE A 301 10.72 3.88 -0.30
N THR A 302 9.70 4.61 0.12
CA THR A 302 8.68 4.11 1.06
C THR A 302 7.47 3.46 0.38
N PHE A 303 7.33 3.58 -0.94
CA PHE A 303 6.13 3.10 -1.64
C PHE A 303 6.38 1.72 -2.22
N SER A 304 5.99 0.70 -1.46
CA SER A 304 5.97 -0.69 -1.90
C SER A 304 4.80 -1.43 -1.26
N TYR A 305 4.25 -2.41 -1.96
CA TYR A 305 3.26 -3.33 -1.40
C TYR A 305 3.97 -4.49 -0.70
N ALA A 306 3.50 -4.88 0.48
CA ALA A 306 4.08 -5.97 1.26
C ALA A 306 4.06 -7.31 0.48
N GLU A 307 3.00 -7.49 -0.30
CA GLU A 307 2.77 -8.66 -1.14
C GLU A 307 3.88 -8.85 -2.20
N HIS A 308 4.60 -7.80 -2.60
CA HIS A 308 5.70 -7.93 -3.57
C HIS A 308 6.84 -8.77 -2.99
N ALA A 309 7.29 -8.46 -1.77
CA ALA A 309 8.34 -9.22 -1.09
C ALA A 309 7.90 -10.65 -0.77
N GLU A 310 6.63 -10.84 -0.40
CA GLU A 310 6.05 -12.16 -0.13
C GLU A 310 6.02 -13.03 -1.39
N LEU A 311 5.61 -12.46 -2.53
CA LEU A 311 5.62 -13.14 -3.82
C LEU A 311 7.03 -13.45 -4.31
N LEU A 312 7.99 -12.54 -4.16
CA LEU A 312 9.39 -12.80 -4.51
C LEU A 312 9.98 -13.95 -3.67
N THR A 313 9.70 -13.93 -2.36
CA THR A 313 10.14 -14.98 -1.44
C THR A 313 9.50 -16.33 -1.81
N ALA A 314 8.20 -16.35 -2.07
CA ALA A 314 7.49 -17.55 -2.49
C ALA A 314 7.92 -18.06 -3.88
N ALA A 315 8.42 -17.19 -4.76
CA ALA A 315 9.05 -17.55 -6.03
C ALA A 315 10.47 -18.12 -5.86
N GLY A 316 11.02 -18.09 -4.65
CA GLY A 316 12.31 -18.69 -4.28
C GLY A 316 13.49 -17.71 -4.30
N ALA A 317 13.24 -16.41 -4.16
CA ALA A 317 14.29 -15.42 -3.91
C ALA A 317 14.52 -15.22 -2.40
N VAL A 318 15.74 -14.85 -2.04
CA VAL A 318 16.05 -14.24 -0.74
C VAL A 318 15.91 -12.73 -0.92
N VAL A 319 14.84 -12.16 -0.36
CA VAL A 319 14.56 -10.72 -0.47
C VAL A 319 15.34 -9.99 0.62
N VAL A 320 16.21 -9.06 0.22
CA VAL A 320 17.06 -8.29 1.14
C VAL A 320 16.77 -6.79 0.98
N PRO A 321 16.24 -6.11 2.00
CA PRO A 321 16.06 -4.67 1.95
C PRO A 321 17.41 -3.94 2.04
N PHE A 322 17.52 -2.79 1.38
CA PHE A 322 18.65 -1.86 1.53
C PHE A 322 18.13 -0.42 1.45
N ASP A 323 18.82 0.54 2.05
CA ASP A 323 18.46 1.95 2.08
C ASP A 323 19.42 2.78 1.22
N PRO A 324 18.99 3.28 0.05
CA PRO A 324 19.85 4.07 -0.83
C PRO A 324 20.40 5.38 -0.25
N LEU A 325 19.87 5.85 0.88
CA LEU A 325 20.39 7.03 1.58
C LEU A 325 21.59 6.70 2.48
N HIS A 326 21.72 5.46 2.92
CA HIS A 326 22.67 5.07 3.97
C HIS A 326 23.64 3.98 3.52
N ASP A 327 23.17 3.02 2.71
CA ASP A 327 24.01 1.92 2.21
C ASP A 327 24.79 2.38 0.98
N ASP A 328 26.10 2.12 0.96
CA ASP A 328 27.00 2.48 -0.15
C ASP A 328 27.20 1.33 -1.15
N GLN A 329 26.63 0.16 -0.89
CA GLN A 329 26.72 -1.04 -1.71
C GLN A 329 25.39 -1.78 -1.76
N LEU A 330 25.18 -2.53 -2.85
CA LEU A 330 24.09 -3.49 -2.92
C LEU A 330 24.41 -4.70 -2.02
N PRO A 331 23.38 -5.38 -1.46
CA PRO A 331 23.57 -6.63 -0.74
C PRO A 331 24.42 -7.65 -1.52
N ASN A 332 25.31 -8.36 -0.82
CA ASN A 332 26.19 -9.34 -1.44
C ASN A 332 25.40 -10.41 -2.21
N GLY A 333 25.83 -10.68 -3.44
CA GLY A 333 25.20 -11.69 -4.29
C GLY A 333 23.89 -11.24 -4.94
N THR A 334 23.57 -9.94 -4.95
CA THR A 334 22.39 -9.39 -5.63
C THR A 334 22.32 -9.84 -7.09
N ARG A 335 21.23 -10.51 -7.47
CA ARG A 335 20.93 -10.97 -8.84
C ARG A 335 19.72 -10.30 -9.47
N GLY A 336 18.97 -9.53 -8.69
CA GLY A 336 17.88 -8.69 -9.17
C GLY A 336 17.62 -7.53 -8.21
N LEU A 337 17.04 -6.46 -8.73
CA LEU A 337 16.81 -5.22 -7.99
C LEU A 337 15.37 -4.74 -8.18
N VAL A 338 14.68 -4.42 -7.09
CA VAL A 338 13.37 -3.76 -7.10
C VAL A 338 13.49 -2.41 -6.42
N ILE A 339 13.07 -1.35 -7.10
CA ILE A 339 13.04 0.02 -6.57
C ILE A 339 11.61 0.53 -6.66
N GLY A 340 10.95 0.65 -5.50
CA GLY A 340 9.59 1.16 -5.42
C GLY A 340 9.48 2.66 -5.69
N GLY A 341 8.30 3.20 -5.41
CA GLY A 341 8.10 4.64 -5.34
C GLY A 341 8.60 5.24 -4.03
N GLY A 342 8.39 6.54 -3.88
CA GLY A 342 8.73 7.28 -2.68
C GLY A 342 8.91 8.75 -3.01
N PHE A 343 9.79 9.42 -2.28
CA PHE A 343 10.01 10.87 -2.37
C PHE A 343 11.47 11.20 -2.68
N PRO A 344 12.04 10.68 -3.78
CA PRO A 344 13.44 10.93 -4.12
C PRO A 344 13.69 12.41 -4.36
N GLU A 345 12.67 13.21 -4.68
CA GLU A 345 12.77 14.67 -4.80
C GLU A 345 13.15 15.36 -3.48
N VAL A 346 12.78 14.79 -2.34
CA VAL A 346 13.15 15.30 -1.02
C VAL A 346 14.62 14.98 -0.72
N TYR A 347 15.10 13.85 -1.22
CA TYR A 347 16.41 13.28 -0.92
C TYR A 347 17.36 13.29 -2.13
N ALA A 348 17.09 14.13 -3.12
CA ALA A 348 17.80 14.08 -4.40
C ALA A 348 19.29 14.37 -4.23
N SER A 349 19.64 15.24 -3.28
CA SER A 349 21.04 15.60 -2.98
C SER A 349 21.79 14.40 -2.37
N GLU A 350 21.19 13.73 -1.41
CA GLU A 350 21.74 12.58 -0.71
C GLU A 350 21.87 11.37 -1.66
N LEU A 351 20.82 11.08 -2.43
CA LEU A 351 20.84 10.02 -3.45
C LEU A 351 21.90 10.28 -4.51
N SER A 352 22.07 11.53 -4.94
CA SER A 352 23.11 11.93 -5.90
C SER A 352 24.51 11.79 -5.32
N ALA A 353 24.69 12.17 -4.05
CA ALA A 353 25.97 12.09 -3.35
C ALA A 353 26.45 10.65 -3.12
N ASN A 354 25.54 9.66 -3.06
CA ASN A 354 25.88 8.25 -2.92
C ASN A 354 26.40 7.63 -4.24
N GLU A 355 27.51 8.16 -4.73
CA GLU A 355 28.17 7.71 -5.96
C GLU A 355 28.53 6.20 -5.96
N PRO A 356 29.05 5.60 -4.85
CA PRO A 356 29.36 4.17 -4.82
C PRO A 356 28.14 3.29 -5.12
N LEU A 357 27.01 3.54 -4.47
CA LEU A 357 25.79 2.77 -4.70
C LEU A 357 25.24 3.01 -6.11
N ARG A 358 25.22 4.27 -6.59
CA ARG A 358 24.77 4.59 -7.95
C ARG A 358 25.56 3.81 -9.00
N LYS A 359 26.88 3.70 -8.84
CA LYS A 359 27.73 2.88 -9.72
C LYS A 359 27.40 1.39 -9.63
N ALA A 360 27.24 0.85 -8.43
CA ALA A 360 26.87 -0.56 -8.23
C ALA A 360 25.53 -0.91 -8.89
N ILE A 361 24.53 -0.02 -8.80
CA ILE A 361 23.23 -0.18 -9.47
C ILE A 361 23.40 -0.16 -10.99
N THR A 362 24.21 0.76 -11.51
CA THR A 362 24.48 0.85 -12.95
C THR A 362 25.21 -0.37 -13.48
N GLU A 363 26.23 -0.85 -12.77
CA GLU A 363 26.93 -2.09 -13.12
C GLU A 363 25.99 -3.30 -13.11
N LEU A 364 25.12 -3.43 -12.10
CA LEU A 364 24.10 -4.48 -12.05
C LEU A 364 23.16 -4.39 -13.26
N ALA A 365 22.61 -3.21 -13.56
CA ALA A 365 21.68 -3.03 -14.67
C ALA A 365 22.33 -3.35 -16.03
N LEU A 366 23.58 -2.89 -16.26
CA LEU A 366 24.33 -3.12 -17.49
C LEU A 366 24.77 -4.58 -17.66
N SER A 367 24.84 -5.36 -16.58
CA SER A 367 25.09 -6.81 -16.66
C SER A 367 23.92 -7.59 -17.27
N GLY A 368 22.73 -6.98 -17.39
CA GLY A 368 21.51 -7.66 -17.83
C GLY A 368 20.71 -8.32 -16.71
N ALA A 369 21.10 -8.09 -15.44
CA ALA A 369 20.34 -8.51 -14.28
C ALA A 369 18.94 -7.83 -14.28
N PRO A 370 17.89 -8.51 -13.80
CA PRO A 370 16.56 -7.92 -13.72
C PRO A 370 16.50 -6.73 -12.76
N VAL A 371 16.00 -5.60 -13.27
CA VAL A 371 15.71 -4.40 -12.49
C VAL A 371 14.27 -3.98 -12.73
N ALA A 372 13.48 -3.86 -11.66
CA ALA A 372 12.12 -3.36 -11.68
C ALA A 372 12.05 -2.04 -10.91
N ALA A 373 11.64 -0.96 -11.57
CA ALA A 373 11.60 0.37 -10.98
C ALA A 373 10.25 1.06 -11.22
N GLU A 374 9.63 1.58 -10.16
CA GLU A 374 8.34 2.26 -10.24
C GLU A 374 8.44 3.70 -9.71
N CYS A 375 7.82 4.66 -10.39
CA CYS A 375 7.76 6.08 -10.02
C CYS A 375 9.11 6.67 -9.60
N ALA A 376 9.37 6.85 -8.30
CA ALA A 376 10.65 7.31 -7.77
C ALA A 376 11.84 6.49 -8.28
N GLY A 377 11.69 5.17 -8.35
CA GLY A 377 12.71 4.29 -8.89
C GLY A 377 13.05 4.61 -10.33
N LEU A 378 12.07 4.97 -11.16
CA LEU A 378 12.31 5.43 -12.53
C LEU A 378 13.20 6.68 -12.53
N LEU A 379 12.92 7.65 -11.65
CA LEU A 379 13.73 8.88 -11.54
C LEU A 379 15.17 8.57 -11.12
N TYR A 380 15.34 7.66 -10.17
CA TYR A 380 16.67 7.29 -9.68
C TYR A 380 17.52 6.55 -10.73
N LEU A 381 16.87 5.88 -11.70
CA LEU A 381 17.54 5.24 -12.83
C LEU A 381 17.85 6.19 -14.00
N CYS A 382 17.28 7.39 -14.04
CA CYS A 382 17.60 8.42 -15.05
C CYS A 382 19.05 8.92 -14.94
N ARG A 383 19.52 9.71 -15.92
CA ARG A 383 20.82 10.39 -15.86
C ARG A 383 20.89 11.41 -14.73
N GLU A 384 19.81 12.15 -14.54
CA GLU A 384 19.72 13.22 -13.55
C GLU A 384 18.28 13.46 -13.10
N LEU A 385 18.14 14.07 -11.93
CA LEU A 385 16.90 14.68 -11.43
C LEU A 385 17.20 16.13 -11.06
N ASP A 386 16.57 17.09 -11.74
CA ASP A 386 16.81 18.54 -11.54
C ASP A 386 18.31 18.93 -11.60
N GLY A 387 19.06 18.31 -12.51
CA GLY A 387 20.49 18.55 -12.72
C GLY A 387 21.42 17.83 -11.73
N LEU A 388 20.88 17.09 -10.75
CA LEU A 388 21.65 16.25 -9.85
C LEU A 388 21.87 14.86 -10.48
N PRO A 389 23.13 14.37 -10.59
CA PRO A 389 23.41 13.05 -11.15
C PRO A 389 22.68 11.92 -10.42
N MET A 390 21.99 11.07 -11.18
CA MET A 390 21.32 9.86 -10.71
C MET A 390 22.09 8.63 -11.23
N CYS A 391 21.51 7.42 -11.29
CA CYS A 391 22.29 6.22 -11.67
C CYS A 391 22.78 6.28 -13.12
N GLY A 392 22.04 6.92 -14.03
CA GLY A 392 22.40 7.01 -15.45
C GLY A 392 22.24 5.71 -16.22
N VAL A 393 21.38 4.81 -15.72
CA VAL A 393 21.01 3.58 -16.42
C VAL A 393 20.16 3.90 -17.65
N LEU A 394 19.23 4.83 -17.52
CA LEU A 394 18.33 5.27 -18.58
C LEU A 394 18.81 6.59 -19.17
N ASP A 395 18.84 6.68 -20.50
CA ASP A 395 19.17 7.89 -21.25
C ASP A 395 18.00 8.90 -21.24
N ALA A 396 17.58 9.30 -20.04
CA ALA A 396 16.50 10.24 -19.80
C ALA A 396 16.86 11.19 -18.65
N SER A 397 16.28 12.38 -18.65
CA SER A 397 16.38 13.35 -17.55
C SER A 397 15.03 13.47 -16.85
N ALA A 398 15.05 13.54 -15.53
CA ALA A 398 13.89 13.78 -14.69
C ALA A 398 13.90 15.21 -14.17
N ARG A 399 12.73 15.80 -13.96
CA ARG A 399 12.57 17.11 -13.33
C ARG A 399 11.29 17.23 -12.54
N MET A 400 11.29 18.11 -11.54
CA MET A 400 10.09 18.49 -10.83
C MET A 400 9.13 19.31 -11.72
N SER A 401 7.84 19.21 -11.40
CA SER A 401 6.74 19.89 -12.08
C SER A 401 5.71 20.38 -11.07
N GLU A 402 5.03 21.47 -11.38
CA GLU A 402 3.95 22.00 -10.55
C GLU A 402 2.69 21.12 -10.61
N ARG A 403 2.55 20.30 -11.66
CA ARG A 403 1.36 19.48 -11.88
C ARG A 403 1.47 18.15 -11.14
N LEU A 404 0.53 17.91 -10.22
CA LEU A 404 0.30 16.59 -9.65
C LEU A 404 -0.40 15.69 -10.67
N THR A 405 0.23 14.57 -10.99
CA THR A 405 -0.39 13.44 -11.69
C THR A 405 -0.81 12.42 -10.64
N LEU A 406 -2.11 12.19 -10.54
CA LEU A 406 -2.69 11.20 -9.63
C LEU A 406 -3.79 10.43 -10.37
N GLY A 407 -3.85 9.12 -10.14
CA GLY A 407 -5.03 8.31 -10.40
C GLY A 407 -4.71 6.94 -10.96
N TYR A 408 -5.76 6.12 -11.03
CA TYR A 408 -5.67 4.77 -11.54
C TYR A 408 -5.35 4.69 -13.03
N ARG A 409 -4.72 3.58 -13.43
CA ARG A 409 -4.29 3.26 -14.79
C ARG A 409 -4.69 1.83 -15.14
N ASP A 410 -5.31 1.68 -16.30
CA ASP A 410 -5.41 0.40 -17.00
C ASP A 410 -4.25 0.34 -17.99
N ALA A 411 -3.29 -0.54 -17.70
CA ALA A 411 -2.01 -0.66 -18.39
C ALA A 411 -1.91 -2.00 -19.12
N VAL A 412 -1.33 -1.96 -20.32
CA VAL A 412 -1.00 -3.15 -21.10
C VAL A 412 0.48 -3.11 -21.42
N ALA A 413 1.20 -4.18 -21.12
CA ALA A 413 2.61 -4.28 -21.48
C ALA A 413 2.72 -4.22 -23.00
N VAL A 414 3.49 -3.27 -23.55
CA VAL A 414 3.68 -3.14 -25.00
C VAL A 414 4.99 -3.75 -25.49
N SER A 415 5.87 -4.11 -24.55
CA SER A 415 7.15 -4.78 -24.79
C SER A 415 7.32 -5.96 -23.83
N ASP A 416 8.05 -7.00 -24.27
CA ASP A 416 8.51 -8.06 -23.38
C ASP A 416 9.56 -7.49 -22.41
N SER A 417 9.36 -7.71 -21.12
CA SER A 417 10.26 -7.24 -20.05
C SER A 417 10.52 -8.33 -19.01
N VAL A 418 11.27 -7.99 -17.96
CA VAL A 418 11.51 -8.89 -16.82
C VAL A 418 10.26 -9.10 -15.95
N LEU A 419 9.28 -8.18 -16.01
CA LEU A 419 8.03 -8.27 -15.26
C LEU A 419 6.90 -8.92 -16.06
N ALA A 420 6.80 -8.61 -17.35
CA ALA A 420 5.63 -8.98 -18.16
C ALA A 420 6.02 -9.34 -19.60
N VAL A 421 5.17 -10.13 -20.27
CA VAL A 421 5.21 -10.30 -21.72
C VAL A 421 4.31 -9.26 -22.38
N ALA A 422 4.58 -8.89 -23.63
CA ALA A 422 3.73 -8.00 -24.39
C ALA A 422 2.29 -8.53 -24.42
N GLY A 423 1.32 -7.65 -24.16
CA GLY A 423 -0.10 -7.97 -24.04
C GLY A 423 -0.57 -8.29 -22.62
N THR A 424 0.32 -8.51 -21.65
CA THR A 424 -0.07 -8.65 -20.23
C THR A 424 -0.80 -7.38 -19.77
N ARG A 425 -1.99 -7.55 -19.19
CA ARG A 425 -2.78 -6.44 -18.64
C ARG A 425 -2.59 -6.36 -17.14
N MET A 426 -2.38 -5.14 -16.65
CA MET A 426 -2.26 -4.85 -15.23
C MET A 426 -3.01 -3.56 -14.92
N ARG A 427 -3.55 -3.50 -13.71
CA ARG A 427 -4.05 -2.26 -13.15
C ARG A 427 -2.99 -1.68 -12.24
N GLY A 428 -2.88 -0.37 -12.31
CA GLY A 428 -1.91 0.39 -11.53
C GLY A 428 -2.45 1.76 -11.17
N HIS A 429 -1.58 2.59 -10.65
CA HIS A 429 -1.86 4.00 -10.46
C HIS A 429 -0.58 4.82 -10.66
N GLU A 430 -0.76 6.10 -10.93
CA GLU A 430 0.33 7.08 -10.92
C GLU A 430 0.11 8.04 -9.75
N PHE A 431 1.20 8.43 -9.11
CA PHE A 431 1.21 9.46 -8.09
C PHE A 431 2.58 10.17 -8.07
N HIS A 432 2.69 11.29 -8.80
CA HIS A 432 3.95 12.01 -8.92
C HIS A 432 3.76 13.48 -9.33
N ARG A 433 4.77 14.31 -9.02
CA ARG A 433 4.90 15.71 -9.48
C ARG A 433 6.13 15.89 -10.35
N THR A 434 6.49 14.87 -11.10
CA THR A 434 7.70 14.86 -11.92
C THR A 434 7.39 14.56 -13.38
N VAL A 435 8.31 14.94 -14.24
CA VAL A 435 8.30 14.60 -15.67
C VAL A 435 9.64 13.95 -16.00
N VAL A 436 9.60 12.87 -16.79
CA VAL A 436 10.79 12.23 -17.36
C VAL A 436 10.78 12.46 -18.86
N GLU A 437 11.89 12.92 -19.41
CA GLU A 437 12.07 13.24 -20.83
C GLU A 437 13.29 12.49 -21.40
N PRO A 438 13.11 11.67 -22.47
CA PRO A 438 11.83 11.32 -23.10
C PRO A 438 10.92 10.52 -22.16
N GLY A 439 9.59 10.56 -22.36
CA GLY A 439 8.63 9.85 -21.50
C GLY A 439 8.62 8.32 -21.66
N SER A 440 9.35 7.81 -22.66
CA SER A 440 9.57 6.39 -22.88
C SER A 440 10.88 6.14 -23.63
N GLY A 441 11.44 4.94 -23.46
CA GLY A 441 12.57 4.47 -24.27
C GLY A 441 12.14 4.00 -25.66
N ALA A 442 13.10 3.43 -26.41
CA ALA A 442 12.83 2.83 -27.73
C ALA A 442 11.83 1.66 -27.64
N ALA A 443 11.83 0.93 -26.52
CA ALA A 443 10.81 -0.03 -26.15
C ALA A 443 10.06 0.48 -24.90
N PRO A 444 8.82 0.99 -25.05
CA PRO A 444 8.03 1.43 -23.91
C PRO A 444 7.60 0.26 -23.02
N ALA A 445 7.42 0.50 -21.73
CA ALA A 445 6.96 -0.51 -20.79
C ALA A 445 5.46 -0.74 -20.91
N TRP A 446 4.67 0.34 -20.86
CA TRP A 446 3.22 0.28 -20.80
C TRP A 446 2.57 1.13 -21.88
N GLY A 447 1.46 0.62 -22.41
CA GLY A 447 0.42 1.42 -23.04
C GLY A 447 -0.70 1.64 -22.03
N VAL A 448 -1.04 2.91 -21.77
CA VAL A 448 -2.12 3.29 -20.84
C VAL A 448 -3.26 3.95 -21.61
N ARG A 449 -4.51 3.65 -21.24
CA ARG A 449 -5.70 4.16 -21.94
C ARG A 449 -6.22 5.48 -21.39
N ALA A 450 -6.24 5.61 -20.07
CA ALA A 450 -6.85 6.72 -19.35
C ALA A 450 -5.80 7.49 -18.52
N PRO A 451 -5.95 8.81 -18.34
CA PRO A 451 -7.00 9.66 -18.92
C PRO A 451 -6.83 9.93 -20.43
N GLN A 452 -5.63 9.67 -20.96
CA GLN A 452 -5.31 9.80 -22.38
C GLN A 452 -4.48 8.60 -22.83
N ARG A 453 -4.69 8.16 -24.07
CA ARG A 453 -3.92 7.06 -24.66
C ARG A 453 -2.49 7.52 -24.88
N ARG A 454 -1.55 6.82 -24.24
CA ARG A 454 -0.11 7.04 -24.45
C ARG A 454 0.67 5.78 -24.16
N VAL A 455 1.92 5.76 -24.61
CA VAL A 455 2.92 4.82 -24.12
C VAL A 455 3.82 5.53 -23.11
N GLU A 456 4.36 4.80 -22.16
CA GLU A 456 5.29 5.34 -21.16
C GLU A 456 6.26 4.26 -20.67
N GLY A 457 7.35 4.73 -20.09
CA GLY A 457 8.31 3.88 -19.40
C GLY A 457 9.34 3.27 -20.34
N PHE A 458 10.21 2.46 -19.75
CA PHE A 458 11.43 1.99 -20.38
C PHE A 458 11.56 0.49 -20.17
N VAL A 459 11.79 -0.22 -21.27
CA VAL A 459 12.30 -1.58 -21.25
C VAL A 459 13.61 -1.59 -22.02
N GLN A 460 14.71 -1.90 -21.34
CA GLN A 460 16.00 -2.10 -22.00
C GLN A 460 16.81 -3.15 -21.25
N GLN A 461 17.38 -4.12 -21.98
CA GLN A 461 18.15 -5.22 -21.38
C GLN A 461 17.32 -5.93 -20.27
N GLY A 462 17.76 -5.87 -19.01
CA GLY A 462 17.05 -6.41 -17.85
C GLY A 462 16.17 -5.40 -17.10
N VAL A 463 16.11 -4.13 -17.54
CA VAL A 463 15.44 -3.04 -16.84
C VAL A 463 14.00 -2.90 -17.33
N HIS A 464 13.05 -2.86 -16.38
CA HIS A 464 11.69 -2.36 -16.55
C HIS A 464 11.51 -1.17 -15.61
N ALA A 465 11.28 0.03 -16.15
CA ALA A 465 11.07 1.24 -15.35
C ALA A 465 9.85 2.04 -15.83
N SER A 466 8.97 2.46 -14.93
CA SER A 466 7.70 3.13 -15.27
C SER A 466 7.21 4.05 -14.16
N TYR A 467 6.36 5.03 -14.48
CA TYR A 467 5.61 5.77 -13.44
C TYR A 467 4.46 4.96 -12.83
N VAL A 468 3.97 3.93 -13.52
CA VAL A 468 2.85 3.12 -13.05
C VAL A 468 3.29 2.23 -11.90
N HIS A 469 2.68 2.44 -10.75
CA HIS A 469 2.70 1.51 -9.63
C HIS A 469 1.78 0.34 -9.88
N THR A 470 2.30 -0.87 -9.84
CA THR A 470 1.51 -2.08 -10.05
C THR A 470 1.39 -2.88 -8.76
N HIS A 471 0.30 -3.63 -8.60
CA HIS A 471 0.12 -4.52 -7.45
C HIS A 471 0.23 -5.99 -7.89
N TRP A 472 1.34 -6.64 -7.56
CA TRP A 472 1.68 -7.96 -8.12
C TRP A 472 0.76 -9.09 -7.65
N ALA A 473 0.01 -8.92 -6.55
CA ALA A 473 -1.02 -9.89 -6.15
C ALA A 473 -2.11 -10.09 -7.22
N SER A 474 -2.38 -9.09 -8.07
CA SER A 474 -3.32 -9.20 -9.20
C SER A 474 -2.79 -10.05 -10.36
N GLN A 475 -1.46 -10.18 -10.48
CA GLN A 475 -0.76 -10.95 -11.51
C GLN A 475 0.49 -11.61 -10.90
N PRO A 476 0.34 -12.66 -10.06
CA PRO A 476 1.47 -13.28 -9.34
C PRO A 476 2.59 -13.79 -10.25
N GLY A 477 2.25 -14.13 -11.50
CA GLY A 477 3.23 -14.55 -12.52
C GLY A 477 4.34 -13.52 -12.78
N VAL A 478 4.11 -12.24 -12.49
CA VAL A 478 5.12 -11.16 -12.59
C VAL A 478 6.30 -11.42 -11.67
N ALA A 479 6.04 -11.74 -10.40
CA ALA A 479 7.09 -12.03 -9.42
C ALA A 479 7.86 -13.31 -9.78
N ARG A 480 7.15 -14.36 -10.22
CA ARG A 480 7.79 -15.59 -10.70
C ARG A 480 8.74 -15.29 -11.86
N ARG A 481 8.26 -14.58 -12.88
CA ARG A 481 9.04 -14.24 -14.07
C ARG A 481 10.29 -13.45 -13.68
N PHE A 482 10.15 -12.47 -12.78
CA PHE A 482 11.28 -11.69 -12.30
C PHE A 482 12.36 -12.57 -11.64
N VAL A 483 11.96 -13.47 -10.74
CA VAL A 483 12.88 -14.39 -10.05
C VAL A 483 13.48 -15.42 -10.99
N GLU A 484 12.72 -15.95 -11.96
CA GLU A 484 13.24 -16.83 -13.01
C GLU A 484 14.30 -16.13 -13.85
N ARG A 485 14.08 -14.86 -14.22
CA ARG A 485 15.08 -14.08 -14.93
C ARG A 485 16.35 -13.87 -14.12
N CYS A 486 16.24 -13.66 -12.80
CA CYS A 486 17.42 -13.56 -11.94
C CYS A 486 18.28 -14.84 -11.96
N ARG A 487 17.66 -16.01 -12.18
CA ARG A 487 18.38 -17.30 -12.28
C ARG A 487 19.11 -17.46 -13.62
N THR A 488 18.55 -16.90 -14.70
CA THR A 488 19.03 -17.12 -16.07
C THR A 488 19.91 -16.00 -16.63
N SER A 489 19.86 -14.81 -16.04
CA SER A 489 20.61 -13.62 -16.48
C SER A 489 22.07 -13.65 -16.04
#